data_AF-A0A2M7DZX0-F1
#
_entry.id   AF-A0A2M7DZX0-F1
#
_cell.length_a   1.000
_cell.length_b   1.000
_cell.length_c   1.000
_cell.angle_alpha   90.00
_cell.angle_beta   90.00
_cell.angle_gamma   90.00
#
_symmetry.space_group_name_H-M   'P 1'
#
loop_
_entity.id
_entity.type
_entity.pdbx_description
1 polymer ?
#
loop_
_entity_poly.entity_id
_entity_poly.type
_entity_poly.pdbx_seq_one_letter_code
_entity_poly.pdbx_strand_id
1 'polypeptide(L)'
;MKLIILVFIFIELFVLKTLAQVYDKNLFETNFNSAENLLEKGDFQQALLLYQDLLKMDPENANLNFKAGFCYLNSAMEKTQSIEYLQKAVKDVNLRAEPENFQEKSAPIEAYLYLAKAYHLNYEFAKAINLLDTIKILVPNYIEEFTENIDDLVENCKYGIELMKYPVKMFVKNLGATINSEYDEHSPVFSADESTLIFTSKRKGNTGDKLTEDGQYFEDIYISNKKDDSIWSTPVSISPNINTPGHEASIGLSVDGQELFIYKDESNMVNEKDGNIYYSKLEGEVWSKPIKLRPTINTKYNENHASISADGEQLYFTSNRAGGYGGMDIYVS
;
A
#
# COMPACT_ATOMS: atom_id res chain seq x y z
N MET A 1 47.40 -37.05 -32.03
CA MET A 1 45.94 -37.32 -31.95
C MET A 1 45.35 -36.94 -30.59
N LYS A 2 45.85 -37.45 -29.45
CA LYS A 2 45.34 -37.10 -28.10
C LYS A 2 45.40 -35.61 -27.74
N LEU A 3 46.45 -34.89 -28.12
CA LEU A 3 46.61 -33.45 -27.82
C LEU A 3 45.59 -32.57 -28.60
N ILE A 4 45.28 -32.95 -29.84
CA ILE A 4 44.33 -32.21 -30.69
C ILE A 4 42.90 -32.35 -30.16
N ILE A 5 42.54 -33.54 -29.67
CA ILE A 5 41.22 -33.79 -29.06
C ILE A 5 41.04 -32.98 -27.75
N LEU A 6 42.10 -32.89 -26.93
CA LEU A 6 42.09 -32.08 -25.70
C LEU A 6 41.94 -30.57 -25.98
N VAL A 7 42.61 -30.05 -27.00
CA VAL A 7 42.46 -28.65 -27.42
C VAL A 7 41.05 -28.38 -27.96
N PHE A 8 40.48 -29.32 -28.73
CA PHE A 8 39.12 -29.18 -29.27
C PHE A 8 38.05 -29.16 -28.16
N ILE A 9 38.15 -30.05 -27.18
CA ILE A 9 37.26 -30.07 -26.00
C ILE A 9 37.39 -28.77 -25.19
N PHE A 10 38.61 -28.24 -25.03
CA PHE A 10 38.82 -26.99 -24.30
C PHE A 10 38.20 -25.79 -25.03
N ILE A 11 38.30 -25.75 -26.36
CA ILE A 11 37.65 -24.72 -27.20
C ILE A 11 36.12 -24.84 -27.11
N GLU A 12 35.55 -26.04 -27.19
CA GLU A 12 34.10 -26.24 -27.05
C GLU A 12 33.57 -25.83 -25.67
N LEU A 13 34.28 -26.21 -24.60
CA LEU A 13 33.93 -25.79 -23.24
C LEU A 13 34.06 -24.28 -23.07
N PHE A 14 35.06 -23.65 -23.70
CA PHE A 14 35.22 -22.20 -23.70
C PHE A 14 34.07 -21.52 -24.47
N VAL A 15 33.71 -22.02 -25.66
CA VAL A 15 32.59 -21.48 -26.45
C VAL A 15 31.25 -21.62 -25.71
N LEU A 16 30.97 -22.79 -25.11
CA LEU A 16 29.78 -23.01 -24.30
C LEU A 16 29.72 -22.06 -23.10
N LYS A 17 30.85 -21.83 -22.42
CA LYS A 17 30.93 -20.87 -21.31
C LYS A 17 30.68 -19.43 -21.78
N THR A 18 31.21 -19.04 -22.93
CA THR A 18 30.96 -17.71 -23.50
C THR A 18 29.51 -17.52 -23.93
N LEU A 19 28.87 -18.54 -24.50
CA LEU A 19 27.46 -18.49 -24.90
C LEU A 19 26.53 -18.44 -23.68
N ALA A 20 26.81 -19.23 -22.64
CA ALA A 20 26.09 -19.17 -21.37
C ALA A 20 26.21 -17.79 -20.73
N GLN A 21 27.42 -17.22 -20.69
CA GLN A 21 27.64 -15.89 -20.12
C GLN A 21 26.92 -14.77 -20.89
N VAL A 22 26.82 -14.87 -22.22
CA VAL A 22 26.05 -13.93 -23.05
C VAL A 22 24.55 -14.09 -22.82
N TYR A 23 24.05 -15.33 -22.73
CA TYR A 23 22.65 -15.61 -22.44
C TYR A 23 22.24 -15.08 -21.06
N ASP A 24 23.03 -15.39 -20.02
CA ASP A 24 22.79 -14.92 -18.65
C ASP A 24 22.82 -13.39 -18.57
N LYS A 25 23.73 -12.74 -19.30
CA LYS A 25 23.80 -11.27 -19.37
C LYS A 25 22.54 -10.67 -20.01
N ASN A 26 22.07 -11.21 -21.13
CA ASN A 26 20.87 -10.71 -21.82
C ASN A 26 19.62 -10.93 -20.96
N LEU A 27 19.54 -12.07 -20.26
CA LEU A 27 18.45 -12.37 -19.33
C LEU A 27 18.46 -11.42 -18.13
N PHE A 28 19.64 -11.15 -17.57
CA PHE A 28 19.83 -10.20 -16.47
C PHE A 28 19.33 -8.80 -16.86
N GLU A 29 19.78 -8.28 -18.01
CA GLU A 29 19.36 -6.97 -18.52
C GLU A 29 17.84 -6.91 -18.77
N THR A 30 17.27 -7.97 -19.36
CA THR A 30 15.82 -8.04 -19.63
C THR A 30 15.01 -8.03 -18.33
N ASN A 31 15.42 -8.82 -17.33
CA ASN A 31 14.73 -8.91 -16.05
C ASN A 31 14.87 -7.60 -15.26
N PHE A 32 16.04 -6.97 -15.31
CA PHE A 32 16.28 -5.68 -14.68
C PHE A 32 15.37 -4.60 -15.29
N ASN A 33 15.35 -4.45 -16.62
CA ASN A 33 14.50 -3.47 -17.30
C ASN A 33 13.00 -3.73 -17.05
N SER A 34 12.59 -5.00 -16.97
CA SER A 34 11.21 -5.36 -16.62
C SER A 34 10.86 -4.95 -15.18
N ALA A 35 11.79 -5.12 -14.24
CA ALA A 35 11.61 -4.69 -12.85
C ALA A 35 11.51 -3.16 -12.74
N GLU A 36 12.36 -2.41 -13.45
CA GLU A 36 12.28 -0.94 -13.50
C GLU A 36 10.94 -0.46 -14.05
N ASN A 37 10.42 -1.08 -15.12
CA ASN A 37 9.11 -0.71 -15.66
C ASN A 37 7.94 -1.00 -14.69
N LEU A 38 8.05 -2.07 -13.89
CA LEU A 38 7.08 -2.36 -12.83
C LEU A 38 7.17 -1.32 -11.70
N LEU A 39 8.37 -0.89 -11.32
CA LEU A 39 8.57 0.19 -10.35
C LEU A 39 7.93 1.50 -10.80
N GLU A 40 8.11 1.90 -12.07
CA GLU A 40 7.48 3.11 -12.63
C GLU A 40 5.95 3.06 -12.54
N LYS A 41 5.36 1.86 -12.63
CA LYS A 41 3.92 1.62 -12.49
C LYS A 41 3.46 1.50 -11.03
N GLY A 42 4.39 1.51 -10.07
CA GLY A 42 4.10 1.30 -8.64
C GLY A 42 3.82 -0.15 -8.26
N ASP A 43 4.11 -1.12 -9.13
CA ASP A 43 3.96 -2.55 -8.84
C ASP A 43 5.19 -3.09 -8.12
N PHE A 44 5.33 -2.69 -6.85
CA PHE A 44 6.48 -3.04 -6.01
C PHE A 44 6.59 -4.55 -5.76
N GLN A 45 5.47 -5.27 -5.71
CA GLN A 45 5.46 -6.70 -5.41
C GLN A 45 6.04 -7.50 -6.57
N GLN A 46 5.62 -7.23 -7.81
CA GLN A 46 6.18 -7.94 -8.96
C GLN A 46 7.63 -7.51 -9.24
N ALA A 47 7.95 -6.22 -9.07
CA ALA A 47 9.32 -5.73 -9.20
C ALA A 47 10.27 -6.43 -8.19
N LEU A 48 9.84 -6.58 -6.94
CA LEU A 48 10.60 -7.25 -5.90
C LEU A 48 10.99 -8.68 -6.28
N LEU A 49 10.06 -9.46 -6.84
CA LEU A 49 10.33 -10.85 -7.27
C LEU A 49 11.47 -10.90 -8.29
N LEU A 50 11.47 -9.98 -9.26
CA LEU A 50 12.53 -9.88 -10.26
C LEU A 50 13.87 -9.46 -9.64
N TYR A 51 13.90 -8.48 -8.73
CA TYR A 51 15.14 -8.12 -8.03
C TYR A 51 15.67 -9.24 -7.15
N GLN A 52 14.82 -10.03 -6.50
CA GLN A 52 15.23 -11.20 -5.75
C GLN A 52 15.88 -12.25 -6.64
N ASP A 53 15.35 -12.47 -7.85
CA ASP A 53 15.96 -13.37 -8.83
C ASP A 53 17.32 -12.84 -9.32
N LEU A 54 17.44 -11.53 -9.54
CA LEU A 54 18.71 -10.89 -9.89
C LEU A 54 19.75 -11.02 -8.76
N LEU A 55 19.33 -10.85 -7.51
CA LEU A 55 20.18 -11.00 -6.33
C LEU A 55 20.64 -12.45 -6.09
N LYS A 56 19.98 -13.47 -6.63
CA LYS A 56 20.52 -14.85 -6.59
C LYS A 56 21.82 -14.96 -7.41
N MET A 57 21.97 -14.14 -8.45
CA MET A 57 23.16 -14.11 -9.31
C MET A 57 24.26 -13.20 -8.76
N ASP A 58 23.88 -12.09 -8.13
CA ASP A 58 24.81 -11.12 -7.55
C ASP A 58 24.34 -10.59 -6.18
N PRO A 59 24.49 -11.40 -5.10
CA PRO A 59 23.88 -11.10 -3.79
C PRO A 59 24.40 -9.84 -3.10
N GLU A 60 25.64 -9.42 -3.41
CA GLU A 60 26.30 -8.28 -2.78
C GLU A 60 26.18 -6.99 -3.60
N ASN A 61 25.48 -7.01 -4.74
CA ASN A 61 25.23 -5.81 -5.54
C ASN A 61 24.43 -4.79 -4.71
N ALA A 62 25.04 -3.66 -4.39
CA ALA A 62 24.43 -2.65 -3.55
C ALA A 62 23.24 -1.98 -4.24
N ASN A 63 23.28 -1.75 -5.56
CA ASN A 63 22.15 -1.20 -6.31
C ASN A 63 20.94 -2.15 -6.32
N LEU A 64 21.14 -3.44 -6.59
CA LEU A 64 20.05 -4.41 -6.55
C LEU A 64 19.45 -4.54 -5.14
N ASN A 65 20.30 -4.54 -4.11
CA ASN A 65 19.84 -4.54 -2.72
C ASN A 65 19.07 -3.25 -2.38
N PHE A 66 19.50 -2.10 -2.91
CA PHE A 66 18.76 -0.85 -2.78
C PHE A 66 17.37 -0.97 -3.40
N LYS A 67 17.26 -1.45 -4.64
CA LYS A 67 15.99 -1.62 -5.36
C LYS A 67 15.05 -2.60 -4.65
N ALA A 68 15.55 -3.76 -4.20
CA ALA A 68 14.77 -4.73 -3.44
C ALA A 68 14.30 -4.15 -2.09
N GLY A 69 15.19 -3.47 -1.37
CA GLY A 69 14.86 -2.79 -0.12
C GLY A 69 13.81 -1.69 -0.29
N PHE A 70 13.91 -0.91 -1.36
CA PHE A 70 12.92 0.08 -1.75
C PHE A 70 11.56 -0.56 -2.06
N CYS A 71 11.53 -1.68 -2.79
CA CYS A 71 10.28 -2.40 -3.06
C CYS A 71 9.62 -2.88 -1.77
N TYR A 72 10.38 -3.51 -0.85
CA TYR A 72 9.85 -3.94 0.44
C TYR A 72 9.28 -2.79 1.27
N LEU A 73 9.93 -1.62 1.25
CA LEU A 73 9.45 -0.49 2.04
C LEU A 73 8.12 0.07 1.51
N ASN A 74 7.91 -0.03 0.19
CA ASN A 74 6.71 0.45 -0.51
C ASN A 74 5.65 -0.64 -0.72
N SER A 75 5.92 -1.91 -0.41
CA SER A 75 4.91 -2.97 -0.42
C SER A 75 3.98 -2.88 0.79
N ALA A 76 2.75 -3.37 0.64
CA ALA A 76 1.73 -3.35 1.70
C ALA A 76 2.11 -4.23 2.91
N MET A 77 2.88 -5.29 2.68
CA MET A 77 3.34 -6.24 3.69
C MET A 77 4.87 -6.34 3.69
N GLU A 78 5.45 -6.82 4.79
CA GLU A 78 6.88 -7.14 4.92
C GLU A 78 7.86 -5.96 4.90
N LYS A 79 7.40 -4.73 5.16
CA LYS A 79 8.23 -3.53 5.21
C LYS A 79 9.50 -3.66 6.07
N THR A 80 9.45 -4.44 7.14
CA THR A 80 10.60 -4.69 8.02
C THR A 80 11.74 -5.46 7.35
N GLN A 81 11.46 -6.28 6.32
CA GLN A 81 12.48 -7.01 5.57
C GLN A 81 13.37 -6.05 4.75
N SER A 82 12.89 -4.84 4.42
CA SER A 82 13.68 -3.82 3.73
C SER A 82 15.00 -3.51 4.43
N ILE A 83 15.05 -3.59 5.77
CA ILE A 83 16.22 -3.26 6.56
C ILE A 83 17.43 -4.10 6.16
N GLU A 84 17.27 -5.42 5.97
CA GLU A 84 18.39 -6.29 5.63
C GLU A 84 19.02 -5.91 4.27
N TYR A 85 18.17 -5.66 3.27
CA TYR A 85 18.62 -5.30 1.92
C TYR A 85 19.24 -3.90 1.91
N LEU A 86 18.59 -2.92 2.55
CA LEU A 86 19.10 -1.55 2.62
C LEU A 86 20.41 -1.48 3.42
N GLN A 87 20.60 -2.33 4.44
CA GLN A 87 21.89 -2.47 5.14
C GLN A 87 23.00 -3.00 4.23
N LYS A 88 22.71 -3.89 3.28
CA LYS A 88 23.67 -4.34 2.27
C LYS A 88 23.96 -3.23 1.26
N ALA A 89 22.93 -2.49 0.84
CA ALA A 89 23.06 -1.38 -0.10
C ALA A 89 24.00 -0.28 0.43
N VAL A 90 23.84 0.13 1.68
CA VAL A 90 24.65 1.23 2.25
C VAL A 90 26.13 0.88 2.48
N LYS A 91 26.56 -0.37 2.20
CA LYS A 91 27.98 -0.76 2.26
C LYS A 91 28.79 -0.23 1.08
N ASP A 92 28.16 0.04 -0.05
CA ASP A 92 28.80 0.59 -1.24
C ASP A 92 27.89 1.65 -1.87
N VAL A 93 28.09 2.91 -1.47
CA VAL A 93 27.29 4.06 -1.91
C VAL A 93 28.13 5.00 -2.75
N ASN A 94 27.58 5.41 -3.89
CA ASN A 94 28.22 6.35 -4.81
C ASN A 94 27.26 7.47 -5.19
N LEU A 95 27.69 8.73 -5.00
CA LEU A 95 26.91 9.93 -5.34
C LEU A 95 26.61 10.06 -6.84
N ARG A 96 27.38 9.37 -7.67
CA ARG A 96 27.20 9.34 -9.13
C ARG A 96 26.69 7.98 -9.62
N ALA A 97 26.14 7.17 -8.72
CA ALA A 97 25.53 5.92 -9.12
C ALA A 97 24.40 6.20 -10.13
N GLU A 98 24.31 5.36 -11.14
CA GLU A 98 23.21 5.38 -12.11
C GLU A 98 22.28 4.21 -11.79
N PRO A 99 21.33 4.34 -10.84
CA PRO A 99 20.59 3.20 -10.32
C PRO A 99 19.70 2.51 -11.37
N GLU A 100 19.39 3.17 -12.49
CA GLU A 100 18.66 2.63 -13.64
C GLU A 100 19.56 1.88 -14.64
N ASN A 101 20.87 1.90 -14.44
CA ASN A 101 21.82 1.15 -15.25
C ASN A 101 21.98 -0.28 -14.69
N PHE A 102 21.63 -1.30 -15.48
CA PHE A 102 21.72 -2.70 -15.05
C PHE A 102 23.15 -3.16 -14.69
N GLN A 103 24.18 -2.41 -15.09
CA GLN A 103 25.57 -2.70 -14.75
C GLN A 103 26.03 -2.03 -13.45
N GLU A 104 25.24 -1.10 -12.91
CA GLU A 104 25.53 -0.39 -11.67
C GLU A 104 25.62 -1.38 -10.50
N LYS A 105 26.66 -1.21 -9.70
CA LYS A 105 26.95 -2.05 -8.52
C LYS A 105 26.76 -1.27 -7.23
N SER A 106 27.03 0.03 -7.24
CA SER A 106 26.93 0.89 -6.07
C SER A 106 25.51 1.41 -5.90
N ALA A 107 25.06 1.53 -4.67
CA ALA A 107 23.78 2.13 -4.35
C ALA A 107 23.85 3.66 -4.47
N PRO A 108 22.73 4.33 -4.79
CA PRO A 108 22.66 5.79 -4.75
C PRO A 108 22.54 6.29 -3.29
N ILE A 109 22.77 7.59 -3.06
CA ILE A 109 22.82 8.17 -1.70
C ILE A 109 21.49 8.02 -0.93
N GLU A 110 20.39 7.96 -1.68
CA GLU A 110 19.03 7.70 -1.23
C GLU A 110 18.93 6.40 -0.42
N ALA A 111 19.81 5.43 -0.64
CA ALA A 111 19.85 4.20 0.16
C ALA A 111 19.93 4.47 1.68
N TYR A 112 20.67 5.50 2.10
CA TYR A 112 20.70 5.91 3.51
C TYR A 112 19.36 6.46 3.98
N LEU A 113 18.69 7.28 3.17
CA LEU A 113 17.40 7.86 3.50
C LEU A 113 16.35 6.77 3.67
N TYR A 114 16.28 5.83 2.72
CA TYR A 114 15.34 4.72 2.79
C TYR A 114 15.66 3.77 3.95
N LEU A 115 16.94 3.54 4.28
CA LEU A 115 17.30 2.77 5.48
C LEU A 115 16.88 3.48 6.77
N ALA A 116 17.02 4.81 6.83
CA ALA A 116 16.54 5.59 7.98
C ALA A 116 15.01 5.50 8.12
N LYS A 117 14.26 5.57 7.01
CA LYS A 117 12.80 5.35 6.99
C LYS A 117 12.43 3.95 7.47
N ALA A 118 13.17 2.93 7.03
CA ALA A 118 12.97 1.55 7.47
C ALA A 118 13.21 1.39 8.98
N TYR A 119 14.29 1.99 9.52
CA TYR A 119 14.53 2.01 10.96
C TYR A 119 13.45 2.77 11.73
N HIS A 120 12.99 3.91 11.22
CA HIS A 120 11.89 4.65 11.83
C HIS A 120 10.63 3.79 11.94
N LEU A 121 10.22 3.12 10.85
CA LEU A 121 9.05 2.24 10.83
C LEU A 121 9.17 1.03 11.76
N ASN A 122 10.40 0.59 12.05
CA ASN A 122 10.70 -0.50 12.98
C ASN A 122 10.98 -0.02 14.42
N TYR A 123 10.66 1.23 14.74
CA TYR A 123 10.89 1.86 16.05
C TYR A 123 12.38 1.95 16.46
N GLU A 124 13.31 1.78 15.51
CA GLU A 124 14.76 1.89 15.70
C GLU A 124 15.23 3.34 15.52
N PHE A 125 14.53 4.29 16.16
CA PHE A 125 14.67 5.73 15.96
C PHE A 125 16.10 6.26 16.11
N ALA A 126 16.88 5.72 17.06
CA ALA A 126 18.26 6.13 17.25
C ALA A 126 19.15 5.79 16.03
N LYS A 127 18.93 4.63 15.39
CA LYS A 127 19.66 4.26 14.17
C LYS A 127 19.24 5.13 12.99
N ALA A 128 17.95 5.45 12.89
CA ALA A 128 17.44 6.37 11.88
C ALA A 128 18.10 7.75 11.99
N ILE A 129 18.14 8.34 13.20
CA ILE A 129 18.78 9.65 13.45
C ILE A 129 20.26 9.62 13.05
N ASN A 130 21.01 8.59 13.46
CA ASN A 130 22.43 8.47 13.11
C ASN A 130 22.67 8.45 11.58
N LEU A 131 21.79 7.80 10.82
CA LEU A 131 21.88 7.79 9.36
C LEU A 131 21.52 9.14 8.75
N LEU A 132 20.47 9.80 9.25
CA LEU A 132 20.06 11.13 8.79
C LEU A 132 21.17 12.16 9.04
N ASP A 133 21.82 12.10 10.20
CA ASP A 133 22.99 12.93 10.50
C ASP A 133 24.18 12.60 9.59
N THR A 134 24.38 11.32 9.25
CA THR A 134 25.41 10.91 8.28
C THR A 134 25.17 11.51 6.90
N ILE A 135 23.92 11.53 6.42
CA ILE A 135 23.56 12.16 5.13
C ILE A 135 23.93 13.65 5.15
N LYS A 136 23.60 14.36 6.24
CA LYS A 136 23.93 15.80 6.37
C LYS A 136 25.43 16.08 6.27
N ILE A 137 26.25 15.17 6.78
CA ILE A 137 27.72 15.28 6.72
C ILE A 137 28.25 14.95 5.32
N LEU A 138 27.72 13.90 4.68
CA LEU A 138 28.22 13.42 3.39
C LEU A 138 27.84 14.34 2.23
N VAL A 139 26.64 14.93 2.28
CA VAL A 139 26.09 15.68 1.15
C VAL A 139 25.39 16.99 1.56
N PRO A 140 26.07 17.89 2.30
CA PRO A 140 25.43 19.10 2.85
C PRO A 140 24.79 20.01 1.79
N ASN A 141 25.31 20.00 0.55
CA ASN A 141 24.80 20.82 -0.55
C ASN A 141 23.72 20.14 -1.41
N TYR A 142 23.40 18.87 -1.15
CA TYR A 142 22.40 18.07 -1.90
C TYR A 142 21.16 17.77 -1.04
N ILE A 143 21.13 18.22 0.22
CA ILE A 143 20.04 17.91 1.15
C ILE A 143 18.68 18.34 0.59
N GLU A 144 18.63 19.48 -0.11
CA GLU A 144 17.41 20.03 -0.69
C GLU A 144 16.89 19.22 -1.89
N GLU A 145 17.69 18.30 -2.45
CA GLU A 145 17.28 17.44 -3.57
C GLU A 145 16.58 16.15 -3.11
N PHE A 146 16.65 15.81 -1.82
CA PHE A 146 15.87 14.70 -1.30
C PHE A 146 14.38 15.00 -1.35
N THR A 147 13.59 13.97 -1.62
CA THR A 147 12.12 14.05 -1.65
C THR A 147 11.49 14.39 -0.29
N GLU A 148 12.24 14.19 0.79
CA GLU A 148 11.80 14.36 2.17
C GLU A 148 12.77 15.31 2.90
N ASN A 149 12.22 16.17 3.74
CA ASN A 149 13.03 17.03 4.58
C ASN A 149 13.70 16.22 5.70
N ILE A 150 15.03 16.19 5.71
CA ILE A 150 15.82 15.41 6.67
C ILE A 150 15.59 15.88 8.12
N ASP A 151 15.42 17.19 8.36
CA ASP A 151 15.17 17.72 9.70
C ASP A 151 13.80 17.28 10.23
N ASP A 152 12.77 17.27 9.39
CA ASP A 152 11.45 16.76 9.75
C ASP A 152 11.51 15.27 10.10
N LEU A 153 12.27 14.47 9.36
CA LEU A 153 12.48 13.05 9.67
C LEU A 153 13.20 12.84 11.01
N VAL A 154 14.17 13.69 11.35
CA VAL A 154 14.86 13.65 12.65
C VAL A 154 13.88 14.00 13.78
N GLU A 155 13.07 15.06 13.61
CA GLU A 155 12.04 15.43 14.59
C GLU A 155 11.00 14.31 14.76
N ASN A 156 10.53 13.71 13.67
CA ASN A 156 9.63 12.54 13.72
C ASN A 156 10.23 11.39 14.53
N CYS A 157 11.52 11.11 14.37
CA CYS A 157 12.21 10.09 15.18
C CYS A 157 12.27 10.47 16.67
N LYS A 158 12.53 11.74 17.00
CA LYS A 158 12.54 12.22 18.39
C LYS A 158 11.15 12.13 19.03
N TYR A 159 10.09 12.50 18.31
CA TYR A 159 8.72 12.29 18.76
C TYR A 159 8.41 10.81 18.99
N GLY A 160 8.85 9.93 18.08
CA GLY A 160 8.74 8.48 18.25
C GLY A 160 9.39 8.00 19.55
N ILE A 161 10.61 8.46 19.86
CA ILE A 161 11.30 8.13 21.12
C ILE A 161 10.48 8.58 22.34
N GLU A 162 9.90 9.78 22.30
CA GLU A 162 9.09 10.30 23.41
C GLU A 162 7.80 9.47 23.60
N LEU A 163 7.08 9.18 22.50
CA LEU A 163 5.86 8.37 22.54
C LEU A 163 6.13 6.96 23.07
N MET A 164 7.28 6.37 22.72
CA MET A 164 7.66 5.04 23.21
C MET A 164 7.95 4.97 24.72
N LYS A 165 8.11 6.11 25.41
CA LYS A 165 8.16 6.14 26.89
C LYS A 165 6.79 5.84 27.51
N TYR A 166 5.71 6.05 26.75
CA TYR A 166 4.33 5.91 27.21
C TYR A 166 3.55 4.98 26.28
N PRO A 167 3.91 3.69 26.20
CA PRO A 167 3.29 2.76 25.26
C PRO A 167 1.80 2.60 25.55
N VAL A 168 0.97 2.84 24.55
CA VAL A 168 -0.46 2.52 24.61
C VAL A 168 -0.62 1.01 24.53
N LYS A 169 -1.18 0.40 25.57
CA LYS A 169 -1.51 -1.03 25.55
C LYS A 169 -2.69 -1.25 24.61
N MET A 170 -2.40 -1.69 23.40
CA MET A 170 -3.40 -2.10 22.40
C MET A 170 -3.29 -3.59 22.12
N PHE A 171 -4.44 -4.23 21.90
CA PHE A 171 -4.52 -5.62 21.47
C PHE A 171 -5.06 -5.63 20.05
N VAL A 172 -4.20 -5.96 19.09
CA VAL A 172 -4.61 -6.17 17.70
C VAL A 172 -4.98 -7.64 17.54
N LYS A 173 -6.23 -7.88 17.13
CA LYS A 173 -6.76 -9.22 16.92
C LYS A 173 -7.25 -9.34 15.49
N ASN A 174 -6.73 -10.34 14.77
CA ASN A 174 -7.30 -10.75 13.49
C ASN A 174 -8.70 -11.36 13.75
N LEU A 175 -9.73 -10.87 13.04
CA LEU A 175 -11.12 -11.32 13.21
C LEU A 175 -11.40 -12.73 12.64
N GLY A 176 -10.38 -13.39 12.08
CA GLY A 176 -10.42 -14.74 11.56
C GLY A 176 -11.00 -14.85 10.16
N ALA A 177 -10.90 -16.05 9.58
CA ALA A 177 -11.32 -16.35 8.20
C ALA A 177 -12.85 -16.24 7.96
N THR A 178 -13.63 -16.01 9.01
CA THR A 178 -15.07 -15.73 8.88
C THR A 178 -15.31 -14.31 8.36
N ILE A 179 -14.51 -13.35 8.82
CA ILE A 179 -14.61 -11.95 8.38
C ILE A 179 -13.61 -11.69 7.25
N ASN A 180 -12.34 -11.99 7.49
CA ASN A 180 -11.24 -11.75 6.56
C ASN A 180 -11.20 -12.83 5.50
N SER A 181 -11.11 -12.45 4.23
CA SER A 181 -10.94 -13.35 3.10
C SER A 181 -9.57 -13.17 2.44
N GLU A 182 -9.38 -13.79 1.27
CA GLU A 182 -8.22 -13.52 0.42
C GLU A 182 -8.36 -12.23 -0.40
N TYR A 183 -9.54 -11.60 -0.35
CA TYR A 183 -9.87 -10.35 -1.02
C TYR A 183 -9.82 -9.17 -0.04
N ASP A 184 -9.93 -7.94 -0.55
CA ASP A 184 -9.95 -6.76 0.29
C ASP A 184 -11.22 -6.71 1.15
N GLU A 185 -11.03 -6.55 2.46
CA GLU A 185 -12.03 -6.04 3.39
C GLU A 185 -11.59 -4.69 3.96
N HIS A 186 -12.46 -3.69 3.90
CA HIS A 186 -12.12 -2.34 4.36
C HIS A 186 -13.36 -1.56 4.83
N SER A 187 -13.10 -0.32 5.27
CA SER A 187 -14.09 0.64 5.76
C SER A 187 -15.10 0.05 6.77
N PRO A 188 -14.64 -0.64 7.84
CA PRO A 188 -15.55 -1.20 8.82
C PRO A 188 -16.19 -0.09 9.67
N VAL A 189 -17.48 -0.26 9.97
CA VAL A 189 -18.22 0.51 10.95
C VAL A 189 -18.90 -0.44 11.94
N PHE A 190 -18.96 -0.04 13.20
CA PHE A 190 -19.52 -0.84 14.29
C PHE A 190 -20.72 -0.14 14.89
N SER A 191 -21.72 -0.92 15.33
CA SER A 191 -22.72 -0.43 16.27
C SER A 191 -22.03 0.01 17.57
N ALA A 192 -22.66 0.93 18.31
CA ALA A 192 -22.06 1.50 19.53
C ALA A 192 -21.77 0.45 20.63
N ASP A 193 -22.49 -0.67 20.63
CA ASP A 193 -22.29 -1.82 21.53
C ASP A 193 -21.34 -2.89 20.96
N GLU A 194 -20.73 -2.63 19.80
CA GLU A 194 -19.84 -3.52 19.06
C GLU A 194 -20.46 -4.89 18.72
N SER A 195 -21.79 -5.02 18.75
CA SER A 195 -22.49 -6.27 18.44
C SER A 195 -22.70 -6.48 16.94
N THR A 196 -22.65 -5.42 16.15
CA THR A 196 -22.79 -5.45 14.69
C THR A 196 -21.57 -4.84 14.02
N LEU A 197 -21.05 -5.53 13.00
CA LEU A 197 -20.00 -5.08 12.11
C LEU A 197 -20.57 -4.97 10.70
N ILE A 198 -20.53 -3.77 10.13
CA ILE A 198 -20.81 -3.52 8.72
C ILE A 198 -19.49 -3.15 8.05
N PHE A 199 -19.18 -3.74 6.91
CA PHE A 199 -17.90 -3.51 6.24
C PHE A 199 -18.04 -3.72 4.74
N THR A 200 -17.08 -3.19 4.00
CA THR A 200 -16.98 -3.35 2.55
C THR A 200 -16.07 -4.51 2.21
N SER A 201 -16.44 -5.30 1.20
CA SER A 201 -15.61 -6.40 0.72
C SER A 201 -15.66 -6.56 -0.79
N LYS A 202 -14.50 -6.88 -1.38
CA LYS A 202 -14.34 -7.29 -2.79
C LYS A 202 -14.33 -8.82 -2.94
N ARG A 203 -15.04 -9.53 -2.07
CA ARG A 203 -15.13 -10.98 -2.13
C ARG A 203 -15.91 -11.45 -3.36
N LYS A 204 -15.57 -12.63 -3.84
CA LYS A 204 -16.35 -13.32 -4.88
C LYS A 204 -17.81 -13.53 -4.43
N GLY A 205 -18.74 -13.43 -5.39
CA GLY A 205 -20.18 -13.54 -5.13
C GLY A 205 -20.81 -12.22 -4.65
N ASN A 206 -20.15 -11.11 -4.96
CA ASN A 206 -20.71 -9.77 -4.87
C ASN A 206 -21.87 -9.59 -5.87
N THR A 207 -22.61 -8.51 -5.70
CA THR A 207 -23.72 -8.19 -6.57
C THR A 207 -23.22 -7.90 -8.00
N GLY A 208 -23.68 -8.68 -8.97
CA GLY A 208 -23.37 -8.48 -10.39
C GLY A 208 -22.10 -9.15 -10.92
N ASP A 209 -21.29 -9.82 -10.07
CA ASP A 209 -20.09 -10.58 -10.46
C ASP A 209 -19.13 -9.82 -11.41
N LYS A 210 -19.07 -8.50 -11.29
CA LYS A 210 -18.22 -7.65 -12.13
C LYS A 210 -16.80 -7.60 -11.58
N LEU A 211 -15.86 -7.53 -12.52
CA LEU A 211 -14.43 -7.36 -12.25
C LEU A 211 -13.95 -5.99 -12.73
N THR A 212 -13.05 -5.39 -11.97
CA THR A 212 -12.24 -4.23 -12.36
C THR A 212 -11.17 -4.65 -13.38
N GLU A 213 -10.49 -3.67 -14.01
CA GLU A 213 -9.46 -3.95 -15.02
C GLU A 213 -8.26 -4.75 -14.48
N ASP A 214 -7.95 -4.56 -13.19
CA ASP A 214 -6.92 -5.31 -12.45
C ASP A 214 -7.44 -6.67 -11.92
N GLY A 215 -8.66 -7.07 -12.28
CA GLY A 215 -9.21 -8.39 -12.01
C GLY A 215 -9.79 -8.59 -10.60
N GLN A 216 -10.01 -7.51 -9.85
CA GLN A 216 -10.67 -7.56 -8.54
C GLN A 216 -12.19 -7.48 -8.69
N TYR A 217 -12.95 -8.05 -7.75
CA TYR A 217 -14.40 -7.88 -7.75
C TYR A 217 -14.80 -6.46 -7.36
N PHE A 218 -15.94 -6.01 -7.89
CA PHE A 218 -16.59 -4.79 -7.43
C PHE A 218 -16.93 -4.90 -5.93
N GLU A 219 -16.98 -3.77 -5.25
CA GLU A 219 -17.14 -3.76 -3.80
C GLU A 219 -18.61 -3.77 -3.40
N ASP A 220 -18.94 -4.59 -2.41
CA ASP A 220 -20.27 -4.72 -1.83
C ASP A 220 -20.20 -4.50 -0.31
N ILE A 221 -21.31 -4.08 0.29
CA ILE A 221 -21.43 -3.93 1.74
C ILE A 221 -21.99 -5.21 2.36
N TYR A 222 -21.33 -5.69 3.40
CA TYR A 222 -21.68 -6.88 4.17
C TYR A 222 -21.93 -6.53 5.64
N ILE A 223 -22.77 -7.32 6.28
CA ILE A 223 -23.06 -7.24 7.72
C ILE A 223 -22.78 -8.57 8.40
N SER A 224 -22.21 -8.50 9.59
CA SER A 224 -22.01 -9.62 10.49
C SER A 224 -22.36 -9.23 11.92
N ASN A 225 -22.94 -10.16 12.66
CA ASN A 225 -23.30 -9.97 14.06
C ASN A 225 -22.42 -10.82 14.96
N LYS A 226 -21.99 -10.22 16.07
CA LYS A 226 -21.19 -10.83 17.11
C LYS A 226 -22.07 -11.83 17.88
N LYS A 227 -21.70 -13.11 17.82
CA LYS A 227 -22.36 -14.18 18.58
C LYS A 227 -21.78 -14.32 19.99
N ASP A 228 -20.48 -14.03 20.11
CA ASP A 228 -19.68 -14.09 21.35
C ASP A 228 -18.42 -13.21 21.16
N ASP A 229 -17.64 -12.95 22.20
CA ASP A 229 -16.45 -12.07 22.23
C ASP A 229 -15.35 -12.39 21.20
N SER A 230 -15.45 -13.54 20.54
CA SER A 230 -14.52 -13.95 19.49
C SER A 230 -15.18 -14.52 18.25
N ILE A 231 -16.51 -14.56 18.19
CA ILE A 231 -17.23 -15.30 17.15
C ILE A 231 -18.19 -14.35 16.44
N TRP A 232 -17.89 -14.08 15.18
CA TRP A 232 -18.76 -13.37 14.27
C TRP A 232 -19.62 -14.35 13.48
N SER A 233 -20.82 -13.95 13.09
CA SER A 233 -21.60 -14.71 12.12
C SER A 233 -20.94 -14.67 10.74
N THR A 234 -21.25 -15.64 9.88
CA THR A 234 -20.92 -15.53 8.46
C THR A 234 -21.50 -14.22 7.92
N PRO A 235 -20.69 -13.35 7.29
CA PRO A 235 -21.18 -12.11 6.72
C PRO A 235 -22.22 -12.38 5.63
N VAL A 236 -23.26 -11.57 5.61
CA VAL A 236 -24.30 -11.58 4.57
C VAL A 236 -24.36 -10.21 3.89
N SER A 237 -24.85 -10.14 2.66
CA SER A 237 -25.08 -8.84 2.00
C SER A 237 -26.00 -7.98 2.87
N ILE A 238 -25.67 -6.69 3.01
CA ILE A 238 -26.37 -5.78 3.92
C ILE A 238 -27.86 -5.66 3.60
N SER A 239 -28.20 -5.53 2.32
CA SER A 239 -29.56 -5.33 1.82
C SER A 239 -29.57 -5.28 0.29
N PRO A 240 -30.57 -5.89 -0.38
CA PRO A 240 -30.78 -5.72 -1.82
C PRO A 240 -31.21 -4.29 -2.22
N ASN A 241 -31.55 -3.43 -1.25
CA ASN A 241 -31.85 -2.02 -1.50
C ASN A 241 -30.57 -1.16 -1.61
N ILE A 242 -29.44 -1.67 -1.10
CA ILE A 242 -28.16 -0.95 -1.05
C ILE A 242 -27.22 -1.48 -2.13
N ASN A 243 -26.85 -2.76 -2.06
CA ASN A 243 -25.87 -3.32 -3.00
C ASN A 243 -26.47 -3.40 -4.40
N THR A 244 -25.75 -2.85 -5.36
CA THR A 244 -26.10 -2.91 -6.78
C THR A 244 -24.97 -3.56 -7.57
N PRO A 245 -25.11 -3.80 -8.89
CA PRO A 245 -23.96 -4.21 -9.71
C PRO A 245 -22.85 -3.15 -9.88
N GLY A 246 -22.86 -2.10 -9.06
CA GLY A 246 -21.91 -0.99 -9.03
C GLY A 246 -20.93 -1.13 -7.85
N HIS A 247 -20.36 -0.01 -7.44
CA HIS A 247 -19.49 0.06 -6.26
C HIS A 247 -20.22 0.75 -5.12
N GLU A 248 -20.40 0.04 -4.01
CA GLU A 248 -20.95 0.60 -2.76
C GLU A 248 -20.05 0.26 -1.56
N ALA A 249 -19.73 1.28 -0.75
CA ALA A 249 -18.93 1.08 0.46
C ALA A 249 -19.56 1.69 1.71
N SER A 250 -19.40 1.03 2.86
CA SER A 250 -19.81 1.57 4.16
C SER A 250 -18.79 2.58 4.63
N ILE A 251 -19.20 3.82 4.86
CA ILE A 251 -18.24 4.90 5.18
C ILE A 251 -18.51 5.59 6.52
N GLY A 252 -19.69 5.42 7.09
CA GLY A 252 -20.03 5.92 8.43
C GLY A 252 -21.33 5.30 8.94
N LEU A 253 -21.47 5.19 10.26
CA LEU A 253 -22.70 4.76 10.92
C LEU A 253 -23.03 5.75 12.03
N SER A 254 -24.30 6.15 12.14
CA SER A 254 -24.76 6.99 13.25
C SER A 254 -24.60 6.26 14.59
N VAL A 255 -24.48 7.02 15.68
CA VAL A 255 -24.27 6.47 17.03
C VAL A 255 -25.41 5.55 17.46
N ASP A 256 -26.63 5.84 17.04
CA ASP A 256 -27.81 5.01 17.30
C ASP A 256 -27.93 3.80 16.36
N GLY A 257 -27.03 3.67 15.37
CA GLY A 257 -27.02 2.59 14.40
C GLY A 257 -28.14 2.64 13.36
N GLN A 258 -28.92 3.72 13.29
CA GLN A 258 -30.10 3.81 12.43
C GLN A 258 -29.84 4.47 11.07
N GLU A 259 -28.71 5.16 10.89
CA GLU A 259 -28.34 5.81 9.64
C GLU A 259 -26.95 5.34 9.19
N LEU A 260 -26.89 4.66 8.04
CA LEU A 260 -25.66 4.20 7.41
C LEU A 260 -25.31 5.15 6.27
N PHE A 261 -24.14 5.76 6.33
CA PHE A 261 -23.55 6.53 5.25
C PHE A 261 -22.82 5.61 4.29
N ILE A 262 -23.10 5.80 3.00
CA ILE A 262 -22.69 4.91 1.92
C ILE A 262 -21.95 5.76 0.88
N TYR A 263 -20.74 5.33 0.52
CA TYR A 263 -20.12 5.78 -0.72
C TYR A 263 -20.76 5.01 -1.88
N LYS A 264 -21.06 5.72 -2.96
CA LYS A 264 -21.50 5.12 -4.21
C LYS A 264 -20.80 5.78 -5.39
N ASP A 265 -20.23 4.96 -6.27
CA ASP A 265 -19.75 5.43 -7.57
C ASP A 265 -20.90 5.48 -8.58
N GLU A 266 -21.15 6.66 -9.14
CA GLU A 266 -22.17 6.89 -10.17
C GLU A 266 -21.56 7.01 -11.57
N SER A 267 -20.27 6.70 -11.73
CA SER A 267 -19.60 6.70 -13.01
C SER A 267 -20.23 5.69 -13.98
N ASN A 268 -20.35 6.09 -15.25
CA ASN A 268 -20.78 5.20 -16.33
C ASN A 268 -19.61 4.50 -17.02
N MET A 269 -18.37 4.85 -16.64
CA MET A 269 -17.13 4.32 -17.20
C MET A 269 -16.18 3.92 -16.08
N VAL A 270 -15.53 2.77 -16.23
CA VAL A 270 -14.64 2.17 -15.21
C VAL A 270 -13.49 3.11 -14.80
N ASN A 271 -13.09 4.06 -15.65
CA ASN A 271 -11.99 5.00 -15.40
C ASN A 271 -12.45 6.44 -15.07
N GLU A 272 -13.75 6.65 -14.92
CA GLU A 272 -14.30 7.89 -14.38
C GLU A 272 -14.65 7.68 -12.91
N LYS A 273 -14.47 8.71 -12.08
CA LYS A 273 -14.88 8.66 -10.67
C LYS A 273 -15.94 9.73 -10.44
N ASP A 274 -17.15 9.29 -10.13
CA ASP A 274 -18.26 10.14 -9.68
C ASP A 274 -18.72 9.64 -8.31
N GLY A 275 -17.79 9.73 -7.36
CA GLY A 275 -17.96 9.30 -5.99
C GLY A 275 -18.87 10.24 -5.22
N ASN A 276 -19.98 9.71 -4.70
CA ASN A 276 -20.99 10.49 -3.99
C ASN A 276 -21.37 9.82 -2.66
N ILE A 277 -21.74 10.65 -1.68
CA ILE A 277 -22.20 10.21 -0.37
C ILE A 277 -23.72 10.11 -0.33
N TYR A 278 -24.19 8.95 0.08
CA TYR A 278 -25.59 8.62 0.32
C TYR A 278 -25.79 8.28 1.80
N TYR A 279 -27.04 8.26 2.23
CA TYR A 279 -27.42 7.62 3.50
C TYR A 279 -28.59 6.67 3.31
N SER A 280 -28.61 5.59 4.07
CA SER A 280 -29.73 4.65 4.19
C SER A 280 -30.19 4.61 5.65
N LYS A 281 -31.50 4.42 5.87
CA LYS A 281 -32.10 4.31 7.20
C LYS A 281 -32.47 2.87 7.49
N LEU A 282 -32.28 2.42 8.73
CA LEU A 282 -32.78 1.13 9.18
C LEU A 282 -34.27 1.24 9.52
N GLU A 283 -35.11 0.60 8.71
CA GLU A 283 -36.57 0.56 8.86
C GLU A 283 -36.99 -0.84 9.36
N GLY A 284 -37.06 -1.00 10.67
CA GLY A 284 -37.24 -2.32 11.30
C GLY A 284 -35.98 -3.15 11.17
N GLU A 285 -36.00 -4.19 10.33
CA GLU A 285 -34.84 -5.05 10.06
C GLU A 285 -34.24 -4.81 8.66
N VAL A 286 -34.77 -3.84 7.91
CA VAL A 286 -34.42 -3.64 6.50
C VAL A 286 -33.84 -2.24 6.30
N TRP A 287 -32.68 -2.16 5.67
CA TRP A 287 -32.12 -0.90 5.23
C TRP A 287 -32.89 -0.34 4.02
N SER A 288 -33.28 0.93 4.12
CA SER A 288 -33.99 1.67 3.08
C SER A 288 -33.14 1.81 1.81
N LYS A 289 -33.77 2.19 0.70
CA LYS A 289 -33.01 2.62 -0.49
C LYS A 289 -32.16 3.85 -0.13
N PRO A 290 -30.86 3.88 -0.49
CA PRO A 290 -30.01 5.03 -0.21
C PRO A 290 -30.51 6.33 -0.85
N ILE A 291 -30.42 7.43 -0.10
CA ILE A 291 -30.79 8.79 -0.52
C ILE A 291 -29.51 9.62 -0.66
N LYS A 292 -29.32 10.23 -1.84
CA LYS A 292 -28.16 11.08 -2.13
C LYS A 292 -28.15 12.30 -1.21
N LEU A 293 -27.01 12.61 -0.59
CA LEU A 293 -26.88 13.84 0.17
C LEU A 293 -26.96 15.09 -0.72
N ARG A 294 -27.32 16.21 -0.09
CA ARG A 294 -27.58 17.49 -0.75
C ARG A 294 -26.36 18.02 -1.54
N PRO A 295 -26.57 18.91 -2.54
CA PRO A 295 -25.50 19.45 -3.37
C PRO A 295 -24.41 20.28 -2.67
N THR A 296 -24.61 20.67 -1.41
CA THR A 296 -23.54 21.31 -0.62
C THR A 296 -22.47 20.31 -0.17
N ILE A 297 -22.84 19.03 -0.10
CA ILE A 297 -21.96 17.91 0.22
C ILE A 297 -21.53 17.26 -1.09
N ASN A 298 -22.46 16.72 -1.87
CA ASN A 298 -22.16 16.07 -3.15
C ASN A 298 -22.04 17.10 -4.26
N THR A 299 -20.84 17.27 -4.80
CA THR A 299 -20.55 18.27 -5.81
C THR A 299 -20.22 17.61 -7.15
N LYS A 300 -19.62 18.36 -8.09
CA LYS A 300 -19.05 17.79 -9.31
C LYS A 300 -17.68 17.12 -9.09
N TYR A 301 -17.21 17.18 -7.85
CA TYR A 301 -15.95 16.59 -7.39
C TYR A 301 -16.27 15.26 -6.70
N ASN A 302 -15.23 14.53 -6.28
CA ASN A 302 -15.41 13.26 -5.60
C ASN A 302 -15.55 13.45 -4.10
N GLU A 303 -16.55 12.81 -3.52
CA GLU A 303 -16.78 12.72 -2.08
C GLU A 303 -16.81 11.25 -1.64
N ASN A 304 -15.81 10.84 -0.84
CA ASN A 304 -15.53 9.41 -0.64
C ASN A 304 -15.82 8.89 0.77
N HIS A 305 -15.69 9.72 1.80
CA HIS A 305 -15.89 9.29 3.19
C HIS A 305 -16.68 10.33 3.97
N ALA A 306 -17.40 9.86 5.00
CA ALA A 306 -18.18 10.69 5.89
C ALA A 306 -18.19 10.15 7.32
N SER A 307 -18.23 11.03 8.31
CA SER A 307 -18.41 10.70 9.72
C SER A 307 -19.35 11.71 10.35
N ILE A 308 -20.38 11.23 11.03
CA ILE A 308 -21.37 12.07 11.71
C ILE A 308 -20.98 12.26 13.17
N SER A 309 -21.16 13.48 13.69
CA SER A 309 -20.95 13.77 15.10
C SER A 309 -21.94 13.01 15.98
N ALA A 310 -21.58 12.82 17.25
CA ALA A 310 -22.39 12.03 18.18
C ALA A 310 -23.79 12.61 18.45
N ASP A 311 -23.94 13.93 18.31
CA ASP A 311 -25.21 14.65 18.39
C ASP A 311 -26.00 14.68 17.06
N GLY A 312 -25.42 14.19 15.97
CA GLY A 312 -26.03 14.21 14.64
C GLY A 312 -26.04 15.56 13.94
N GLU A 313 -25.45 16.61 14.54
CA GLU A 313 -25.55 17.98 14.04
C GLU A 313 -24.51 18.31 12.97
N GLN A 314 -23.38 17.61 12.94
CA GLN A 314 -22.26 17.88 12.05
C GLN A 314 -21.90 16.63 11.25
N LEU A 315 -21.74 16.81 9.94
CA LEU A 315 -21.16 15.79 9.07
C LEU A 315 -19.78 16.23 8.62
N TYR A 316 -18.77 15.46 9.01
CA TYR A 316 -17.41 15.58 8.48
C TYR A 316 -17.30 14.70 7.24
N PHE A 317 -16.78 15.23 6.14
CA PHE A 317 -16.68 14.48 4.89
C PHE A 317 -15.45 14.87 4.08
N THR A 318 -14.99 13.96 3.21
CA THR A 318 -13.83 14.23 2.35
C THR A 318 -14.27 14.69 0.97
N SER A 319 -13.54 15.65 0.38
CA SER A 319 -13.78 16.09 -1.00
C SER A 319 -12.50 16.57 -1.68
N ASN A 320 -12.35 16.33 -2.98
CA ASN A 320 -11.30 16.94 -3.82
C ASN A 320 -11.75 18.22 -4.54
N ARG A 321 -12.73 18.93 -3.96
CA ARG A 321 -13.17 20.22 -4.49
C ARG A 321 -12.05 21.25 -4.51
N ALA A 322 -12.11 22.15 -5.49
CA ALA A 322 -11.14 23.23 -5.64
C ALA A 322 -11.12 24.16 -4.41
N GLY A 323 -9.94 24.67 -4.08
CA GLY A 323 -9.72 25.57 -2.94
C GLY A 323 -9.27 24.87 -1.65
N GLY A 324 -9.10 23.54 -1.69
CA GLY A 324 -8.51 22.76 -0.62
C GLY A 324 -6.98 22.85 -0.52
N TYR A 325 -6.40 22.16 0.46
CA TYR A 325 -4.96 22.17 0.74
C TYR A 325 -4.24 20.93 0.21
N GLY A 326 -4.97 19.93 -0.29
CA GLY A 326 -4.41 18.68 -0.77
C GLY A 326 -5.27 17.97 -1.82
N GLY A 327 -5.08 16.66 -1.94
CA GLY A 327 -5.84 15.83 -2.88
C GLY A 327 -7.28 15.60 -2.42
N MET A 328 -7.47 15.11 -1.20
CA MET A 328 -8.78 14.95 -0.56
C MET A 328 -8.73 15.67 0.79
N ASP A 329 -9.52 16.73 0.94
CA ASP A 329 -9.57 17.53 2.18
C ASP A 329 -10.81 17.20 3.00
N ILE A 330 -10.75 17.44 4.32
CA ILE A 330 -11.87 17.25 5.25
C ILE A 330 -12.68 18.54 5.35
N TYR A 331 -13.98 18.45 5.14
CA TYR A 331 -14.97 19.51 5.27
C TYR A 331 -15.99 19.17 6.35
N VAL A 332 -16.68 20.18 6.89
CA VAL A 332 -17.78 20.02 7.85
C VAL A 332 -19.02 20.73 7.32
N SER A 333 -20.21 20.14 7.50
CA SER A 333 -21.51 20.69 7.09
C SER A 333 -22.47 20.93 8.24
#